data_AF-A0A061GH75-F1
#
_entry.id   AF-A0A061GH75-F1
#
_cell.length_a   1.000
_cell.length_b   1.000
_cell.length_c   1.000
_cell.angle_alpha   90.00
_cell.angle_beta   90.00
_cell.angle_gamma   90.00
#
_symmetry.space_group_name_H-M   'P 1'
#
loop_
_entity.id
_entity.type
_entity.pdbx_description
1 polymer ?
#
loop_
_entity_poly.entity_id
_entity_poly.type
_entity_poly.pdbx_seq_one_letter_code
_entity_poly.pdbx_strand_id
1 'polypeptide(L)' 'MTPIFTKCDKRKKKKNGGKRPEENVSAFQELIRGFFQTAPPWIMTSNVTNQGRDEILLHMA' A
#
# COMPACT_ATOMS: atom_id res chain seq x y z
N MET A 1 11.84 7.82 -2.65
CA MET A 1 11.49 6.55 -1.96
C MET A 1 10.02 6.27 -2.21
N THR A 2 9.67 5.08 -2.68
CA THR A 2 8.27 4.69 -3.01
C THR A 2 7.86 3.51 -2.14
N PRO A 3 6.98 3.69 -1.14
CA PRO A 3 6.48 2.58 -0.34
C PRO A 3 5.64 1.61 -1.18
N ILE A 4 5.94 0.32 -1.08
CA ILE A 4 5.21 -0.75 -1.77
C ILE A 4 4.42 -1.55 -0.74
N PHE A 5 3.09 -1.45 -0.78
CA PHE A 5 2.19 -2.24 0.06
C PHE A 5 1.89 -3.55 -0.65
N THR A 6 2.37 -4.66 -0.09
CA THR A 6 2.21 -5.99 -0.71
C THR A 6 1.04 -6.77 -0.12
N LYS A 7 0.58 -7.80 -0.84
CA LYS A 7 -0.49 -8.71 -0.42
C LYS A 7 -1.83 -8.00 -0.20
N CYS A 8 -2.12 -6.99 -1.03
CA CYS A 8 -3.36 -6.19 -0.94
C CYS A 8 -4.63 -6.97 -1.33
N ASP A 9 -4.53 -8.23 -1.76
CA ASP A 9 -5.65 -9.16 -1.86
C ASP A 9 -6.16 -9.63 -0.49
N LYS A 10 -5.29 -9.64 0.53
CA LYS A 10 -5.63 -10.20 1.85
C LYS A 10 -6.55 -9.28 2.64
N ARG A 11 -7.78 -9.71 2.82
CA ARG A 11 -8.75 -9.09 3.73
C ARG A 11 -8.81 -9.88 5.03
N LYS A 12 -8.19 -9.37 6.10
CA LYS A 12 -8.43 -9.90 7.45
C LYS A 12 -9.81 -9.46 7.91
N LYS A 13 -10.59 -10.36 8.52
CA LYS A 13 -11.90 -10.03 9.08
C LYS A 13 -11.74 -8.99 10.20
N LYS A 14 -12.58 -7.94 10.21
CA LYS A 14 -12.56 -6.89 11.24
C LYS A 14 -12.63 -7.44 12.66
N LYS A 15 -13.39 -8.52 12.88
CA LYS A 15 -13.50 -9.21 14.18
C LYS A 15 -12.17 -9.73 14.78
N ASN A 16 -11.13 -9.88 13.96
CA ASN A 16 -9.80 -10.31 14.39
C ASN A 16 -8.77 -9.17 14.33
N GLY A 17 -9.22 -7.90 14.45
CA GLY A 17 -8.36 -6.73 14.29
C GLY A 17 -7.86 -6.53 12.85
N GLY A 18 -8.51 -7.17 11.88
CA GLY A 18 -8.18 -7.06 10.48
C GLY A 18 -8.61 -5.74 9.86
N LYS A 19 -7.67 -5.02 9.25
CA LYS A 19 -7.95 -3.82 8.45
C LYS A 19 -7.92 -4.16 6.96
N ARG A 20 -8.73 -3.46 6.17
CA ARG A 20 -8.64 -3.48 4.72
C ARG A 20 -7.31 -2.86 4.29
N PRO A 21 -6.76 -3.28 3.14
CA PRO A 21 -5.54 -2.69 2.59
C PRO A 21 -5.58 -1.16 2.53
N GLU A 22 -6.71 -0.57 2.11
CA GLU A 22 -6.89 0.87 2.00
C GLU A 22 -6.85 1.57 3.37
N GLU A 23 -7.41 0.94 4.41
CA GLU A 23 -7.34 1.43 5.79
C GLU A 23 -5.90 1.41 6.32
N ASN A 24 -5.07 0.45 5.90
CA ASN A 24 -3.66 0.40 6.26
C ASN A 24 -2.84 1.47 5.54
N VAL A 25 -3.11 1.70 4.25
CA VAL A 25 -2.44 2.75 3.45
C VAL A 25 -2.73 4.11 4.04
N SER A 26 -4.00 4.43 4.30
CA SER A 26 -4.38 5.71 4.90
C SER A 26 -3.73 5.93 6.28
N ALA A 27 -3.73 4.90 7.14
CA ALA A 27 -3.07 5.00 8.45
C ALA A 27 -1.55 5.23 8.32
N PHE A 28 -0.90 4.59 7.34
CA PHE A 28 0.51 4.82 7.08
C PHE A 28 0.78 6.21 6.51
N GLN A 29 -0.06 6.71 5.59
CA GLN A 29 0.07 8.06 5.04
C GLN A 29 -0.03 9.13 6.14
N GLU A 30 -0.98 8.99 7.06
CA GLU A 30 -1.08 9.90 8.21
C GLU A 30 0.15 9.81 9.12
N LEU A 31 0.67 8.60 9.37
CA LEU A 31 1.89 8.41 10.15
C LEU A 31 3.09 9.12 9.52
N ILE A 32 3.26 9.01 8.20
CA ILE A 32 4.44 9.57 7.53
C ILE A 32 4.31 11.06 7.20
N ARG A 33 3.12 11.66 7.32
CA ARG A 33 2.86 13.05 6.90
C ARG A 33 3.78 14.08 7.56
N GLY A 34 4.18 13.84 8.80
CA GLY A 34 5.11 14.72 9.53
C GLY A 34 6.58 14.58 9.11
N PHE A 35 6.92 13.56 8.32
CA PHE A 35 8.30 13.23 7.94
C PHE A 35 8.66 13.67 6.51
N PHE A 36 7.67 14.09 5.71
CA PHE A 36 7.86 14.49 4.32
C PHE A 36 7.15 15.81 4.02
N GLN A 37 7.80 16.73 3.30
CA GLN A 37 7.15 17.94 2.78
C GLN A 37 5.99 17.62 1.83
N THR A 38 6.09 16.51 1.11
CA THR A 38 5.03 15.96 0.26
C THR A 38 5.04 14.45 0.42
N ALA A 39 3.86 13.85 0.64
CA ALA A 39 3.76 12.41 0.79
C ALA A 39 4.37 11.71 -0.44
N PRO A 40 5.28 10.74 -0.26
CA PRO A 40 5.86 10.03 -1.38
C PRO A 40 4.79 9.28 -2.18
N PRO A 41 5.00 9.07 -3.49
CA PRO A 41 4.16 8.14 -4.24
C PRO A 41 4.25 6.75 -3.60
N TRP A 42 3.17 5.98 -3.68
CA TRP A 42 3.11 4.62 -3.14
C TRP A 42 2.38 3.71 -4.13
N ILE A 43 2.64 2.41 -4.03
CA ILE A 43 2.01 1.40 -4.89
C ILE A 43 1.42 0.30 -4.01
N MET A 44 0.18 -0.07 -4.29
CA MET A 44 -0.43 -1.29 -3.76
C MET A 44 -0.25 -2.43 -4.75
N THR A 45 0.18 -3.59 -4.27
CA THR A 45 0.40 -4.76 -5.12
C THR A 45 -0.09 -6.06 -4.50
N SER A 46 -0.44 -7.00 -5.36
CA SER A 46 -0.76 -8.37 -5.00
C SER A 46 -0.27 -9.30 -6.10
N ASN A 47 0.56 -10.27 -5.72
CA ASN A 47 1.01 -11.34 -6.61
C ASN A 47 -0.14 -12.27 -7.03
N VAL A 48 -1.17 -12.41 -6.19
CA VAL A 48 -2.30 -13.32 -6.45
C VAL A 48 -3.25 -12.72 -7.49
N THR A 49 -3.46 -11.41 -7.45
CA THR A 49 -4.44 -10.72 -8.30
C THR A 49 -3.78 -9.90 -9.41
N ASN A 50 -2.45 -9.92 -9.53
CA ASN A 50 -1.65 -9.07 -10.42
C ASN A 50 -1.87 -7.55 -10.25
N GLN A 51 -2.50 -7.12 -9.14
CA GLN A 51 -2.67 -5.71 -8.84
C GLN A 51 -1.29 -5.04 -8.72
N GLY A 52 -1.12 -3.84 -9.28
CA GLY A 52 0.09 -3.05 -9.11
C GLY A 52 1.29 -3.55 -9.93
N ARG A 53 1.11 -4.57 -10.78
CA ARG A 53 2.21 -5.19 -11.53
C ARG A 53 2.81 -4.19 -12.53
N ASP A 54 1.97 -3.55 -13.32
CA ASP A 54 2.42 -2.62 -14.36
C ASP A 54 3.00 -1.35 -13.74
N GLU A 55 2.42 -0.88 -12.64
CA GLU A 55 2.92 0.26 -11.87
C GLU A 55 4.31 -0.02 -11.28
N ILE A 56 4.56 -1.23 -10.78
CA ILE A 56 5.90 -1.63 -10.30
C ILE A 56 6.89 -1.72 -11.46
N LEU A 57 6.49 -2.33 -12.58
CA LEU A 57 7.37 -2.45 -13.75
C LEU A 57 7.75 -1.08 -14.31
N LEU A 58 6.78 -0.17 -14.42
CA LEU A 58 7.03 1.21 -14.83
C LEU A 58 7.90 1.97 -13.83
N HIS A 59 7.74 1.70 -12.53
CA HIS A 59 8.55 2.36 -11.50
C HIS A 59 10.01 1.87 -11.45
N MET A 60 10.28 0.64 -11.90
CA MET A 60 11.62 0.05 -11.96
C MET A 60 12.41 0.44 -13.21
N ALA A 61 11.72 0.86 -14.27
CA ALA A 61 12.33 1.33 -15.51
C ALA A 61 12.95 2.73 -15.33
#